data_AF-A0A7Y3IUV4-F1
#
_entry.id   AF-A0A7Y3IUV4-F1
#
_cell.length_a   1.000
_cell.length_b   1.000
_cell.length_c   1.000
_cell.angle_alpha   90.00
_cell.angle_beta   90.00
_cell.angle_gamma   90.00
#
_symmetry.space_group_name_H-M   'P 1'
#
loop_
_entity.id
_entity.type
_entity.pdbx_description
1 polymer ?
#
loop_
_entity_poly.entity_id
_entity_poly.type
_entity_poly.pdbx_seq_one_letter_code
_entity_poly.pdbx_strand_id
1 'polypeptide(L)'
;MVDFNTLRQKLPHAVNERLDPWLETAEIFSEMRNPRVMGSMAPSAVRGLILKSGKRHIRTDMPASHDAHFNWSYDHDQPEMQALYERAKQAQWNGSNLPWSTSVDPLNPELPLAPLDLLDLDAARSVGIHLNGPDRMRMVHSMAGWMLSQFLHGEQGALMASAQVTEAVPFMDGKYYGATQVMDEARHVEVFHRYLSEKVGKMYQVNDNLFVIIDALMTDSRWDIKFLGMQIMVEGLALGAFGFLYQYTQEPLLKELLKYVIQDEARHVHYGVLALRDHVTQVLTPRER
;
A
#
# COMPACT_ATOMS: atom_id res chain seq x y z
N MET A 1 -29.16 -13.66 1.30
CA MET A 1 -27.99 -12.84 0.92
C MET A 1 -28.25 -12.38 -0.51
N VAL A 2 -28.22 -11.09 -0.79
CA VAL A 2 -28.49 -10.59 -2.15
C VAL A 2 -27.31 -10.98 -3.02
N ASP A 3 -27.56 -11.72 -4.11
CA ASP A 3 -26.52 -12.08 -5.08
C ASP A 3 -26.33 -10.93 -6.07
N PHE A 4 -25.33 -10.09 -5.78
CA PHE A 4 -25.00 -8.93 -6.60
C PHE A 4 -24.44 -9.32 -7.98
N ASN A 5 -23.93 -10.54 -8.18
CA ASN A 5 -23.46 -11.01 -9.48
C ASN A 5 -24.62 -11.28 -10.44
N THR A 6 -25.70 -11.88 -9.96
CA THR A 6 -26.93 -12.05 -10.74
C THR A 6 -27.57 -10.70 -11.10
N LEU A 7 -27.39 -9.68 -10.26
CA LEU A 7 -27.87 -8.32 -10.53
C LEU A 7 -27.03 -7.63 -11.63
N ARG A 8 -25.70 -7.73 -11.53
CA ARG A 8 -24.75 -7.22 -12.55
C ARG A 8 -25.02 -7.83 -13.93
N GLN A 9 -25.30 -9.12 -14.04
CA GLN A 9 -25.54 -9.76 -15.34
C GLN A 9 -26.85 -9.33 -16.03
N LYS A 10 -27.81 -8.77 -15.29
CA LYS A 10 -29.14 -8.41 -15.81
C LYS A 10 -29.29 -6.94 -16.19
N LEU A 11 -28.32 -6.10 -15.81
CA LEU A 11 -28.38 -4.66 -16.04
C LEU A 11 -27.65 -4.27 -17.34
N PRO A 12 -28.17 -3.28 -18.09
CA PRO A 12 -27.43 -2.71 -19.23
C PRO A 12 -26.07 -2.17 -18.80
N HIS A 13 -25.04 -2.30 -19.65
CA HIS A 13 -23.66 -1.90 -19.32
C HIS A 13 -23.54 -0.47 -18.74
N ALA A 14 -24.24 0.50 -19.34
CA ALA A 14 -24.21 1.89 -18.87
C ALA A 14 -24.87 2.09 -17.48
N VAL A 15 -25.81 1.20 -17.11
CA VAL A 15 -26.44 1.19 -15.79
C VAL A 15 -25.54 0.48 -14.78
N ASN A 16 -24.87 -0.61 -15.19
CA ASN A 16 -23.85 -1.26 -14.39
C ASN A 16 -22.73 -0.30 -14.02
N GLU A 17 -22.13 0.43 -14.96
CA GLU A 17 -21.03 1.37 -14.65
C GLU A 17 -21.42 2.44 -13.61
N ARG A 18 -22.71 2.82 -13.55
CA ARG A 18 -23.21 3.78 -12.54
C ARG A 18 -23.49 3.13 -11.19
N LEU A 19 -23.91 1.87 -11.19
CA LEU A 19 -24.26 1.13 -9.97
C LEU A 19 -23.08 0.37 -9.38
N ASP A 20 -22.03 0.10 -10.17
CA ASP A 20 -20.89 -0.72 -9.76
C ASP A 20 -20.22 -0.22 -8.48
N PRO A 21 -19.97 1.11 -8.30
CA PRO A 21 -19.41 1.59 -7.05
C PRO A 21 -20.33 1.34 -5.84
N TRP A 22 -21.64 1.40 -6.04
CA TRP A 22 -22.63 1.14 -4.99
C TRP A 22 -22.75 -0.36 -4.67
N LEU A 23 -22.62 -1.21 -5.69
CA LEU A 23 -22.63 -2.66 -5.55
C LEU A 23 -21.37 -3.17 -4.85
N GLU A 24 -20.18 -2.70 -5.27
CA GLU A 24 -18.91 -3.00 -4.58
C GLU A 24 -18.95 -2.54 -3.13
N THR A 25 -19.47 -1.33 -2.88
CA THR A 25 -19.66 -0.84 -1.51
C THR A 25 -20.55 -1.83 -0.75
N ALA A 26 -21.76 -2.13 -1.24
CA ALA A 26 -22.68 -3.04 -0.58
C ALA A 26 -22.10 -4.45 -0.33
N GLU A 27 -21.27 -4.95 -1.25
CA GLU A 27 -20.57 -6.23 -1.14
C GLU A 27 -19.57 -6.22 0.03
N ILE A 28 -18.68 -5.22 0.11
CA ILE A 28 -17.74 -5.02 1.22
C ILE A 28 -18.48 -4.94 2.55
N PHE A 29 -19.58 -4.18 2.60
CA PHE A 29 -20.43 -4.06 3.78
C PHE A 29 -21.11 -5.38 4.19
N SER A 30 -21.43 -6.24 3.23
CA SER A 30 -22.06 -7.54 3.49
C SER A 30 -21.10 -8.59 4.03
N GLU A 31 -19.80 -8.47 3.72
CA GLU A 31 -18.74 -9.35 4.23
C GLU A 31 -18.30 -8.97 5.65
N MET A 32 -18.49 -7.71 6.05
CA MET A 32 -18.16 -7.23 7.40
C MET A 32 -19.15 -7.77 8.45
N ARG A 33 -18.75 -8.82 9.16
CA ARG A 33 -19.57 -9.46 10.22
C ARG A 33 -19.70 -8.64 11.51
N ASN A 34 -18.84 -7.64 11.72
CA ASN A 34 -18.84 -6.82 12.94
C ASN A 34 -19.41 -5.42 12.69
N PRO A 35 -20.55 -5.06 13.31
CA PRO A 35 -21.20 -3.77 13.06
C PRO A 35 -20.38 -2.57 13.53
N ARG A 36 -19.45 -2.74 14.49
CA ARG A 36 -18.55 -1.65 14.91
C ARG A 36 -17.49 -1.35 13.86
N VAL A 37 -16.89 -2.39 13.28
CA VAL A 37 -15.91 -2.27 12.19
C VAL A 37 -16.58 -1.66 10.95
N MET A 38 -17.80 -2.11 10.67
CA MET A 38 -18.63 -1.55 9.62
C MET A 38 -18.86 -0.04 9.81
N GLY A 39 -19.21 0.38 11.04
CA GLY A 39 -19.40 1.78 11.38
C GLY A 39 -18.13 2.63 11.22
N SER A 40 -16.96 2.09 11.59
CA SER A 40 -15.69 2.82 11.49
C SER A 40 -15.17 2.94 10.05
N MET A 41 -15.39 1.93 9.20
CA MET A 41 -14.93 1.97 7.80
C MET A 41 -15.89 2.70 6.87
N ALA A 42 -17.16 2.87 7.26
CA ALA A 42 -18.19 3.43 6.39
C ALA A 42 -17.88 4.83 5.83
N PRO A 43 -17.40 5.81 6.63
CA PRO A 43 -17.08 7.13 6.11
C PRO A 43 -16.02 7.08 5.02
N SER A 44 -14.96 6.29 5.21
CA SER A 44 -13.89 6.12 4.23
C SER A 44 -14.37 5.39 2.98
N ALA A 45 -15.19 4.34 3.13
CA ALA A 45 -15.82 3.65 2.00
C ALA A 45 -16.67 4.60 1.14
N VAL A 46 -17.47 5.48 1.75
CA VAL A 46 -18.25 6.48 1.03
C VAL A 46 -17.33 7.48 0.31
N ARG A 47 -16.28 7.97 0.97
CA ARG A 47 -15.32 8.91 0.35
C ARG A 47 -14.57 8.30 -0.82
N GLY A 48 -14.11 7.06 -0.69
CA GLY A 48 -13.35 6.37 -1.72
C GLY A 48 -14.22 5.85 -2.85
N LEU A 49 -15.22 5.01 -2.56
CA LEU A 49 -15.97 4.28 -3.58
C LEU A 49 -17.04 5.14 -4.24
N ILE A 50 -17.76 5.96 -3.48
CA ILE A 50 -18.89 6.75 -3.99
C ILE A 50 -18.42 8.14 -4.43
N LEU A 51 -17.73 8.87 -3.54
CA LEU A 51 -17.29 10.24 -3.82
C LEU A 51 -16.03 10.29 -4.68
N LYS A 52 -15.32 9.16 -4.85
CA LYS A 52 -14.07 9.08 -5.64
C LYS A 52 -13.07 10.18 -5.23
N SER A 53 -12.97 10.46 -3.93
CA SER A 53 -12.21 11.60 -3.40
C SER A 53 -10.75 11.59 -3.87
N GLY A 54 -10.09 10.43 -3.89
CA GLY A 54 -8.72 10.28 -4.40
C GLY A 54 -8.52 10.56 -5.89
N LYS A 55 -9.58 10.72 -6.67
CA LYS A 55 -9.52 10.97 -8.12
C LYS A 55 -10.01 12.35 -8.55
N ARG A 56 -10.70 13.08 -7.66
CA ARG A 56 -11.35 14.37 -7.98
C ARG A 56 -10.47 15.59 -7.75
N HIS A 57 -9.50 15.48 -6.86
CA HIS A 57 -8.67 16.60 -6.42
C HIS A 57 -7.21 16.22 -6.42
N ILE A 58 -6.33 17.21 -6.61
CA ILE A 58 -4.87 17.04 -6.52
C ILE A 58 -4.46 16.68 -5.08
N ARG A 59 -5.22 17.17 -4.09
CA ARG A 59 -5.04 16.87 -2.67
C ARG A 59 -6.35 16.40 -2.06
N THR A 60 -6.27 15.47 -1.11
CA THR A 60 -7.40 15.06 -0.30
C THR A 60 -7.02 15.20 1.17
N ASP A 61 -7.84 15.94 1.93
CA ASP A 61 -7.60 16.14 3.35
C ASP A 61 -8.10 14.92 4.14
N MET A 62 -7.27 14.43 5.05
CA MET A 62 -7.57 13.32 5.97
C MET A 62 -7.30 13.81 7.40
N PRO A 63 -8.33 14.16 8.18
CA PRO A 63 -8.14 14.73 9.51
C PRO A 63 -7.52 13.70 10.46
N ALA A 64 -6.38 14.07 11.05
CA ALA A 64 -5.74 13.31 12.12
C ALA A 64 -6.40 13.61 13.48
N SER A 65 -6.60 12.58 14.31
CA SER A 65 -7.30 12.72 15.59
C SER A 65 -6.62 12.00 16.77
N HIS A 66 -5.33 11.67 16.64
CA HIS A 66 -4.53 11.04 17.69
C HIS A 66 -3.80 12.07 18.57
N ASP A 67 -3.45 11.66 19.78
CA ASP A 67 -2.59 12.45 20.67
C ASP A 67 -1.11 12.26 20.30
N ALA A 68 -0.35 13.36 20.37
CA ALA A 68 1.11 13.29 20.29
C ALA A 68 1.68 12.99 21.69
N HIS A 69 2.29 11.82 21.85
CA HIS A 69 2.86 11.41 23.12
C HIS A 69 4.31 11.87 23.23
N PHE A 70 4.61 12.69 24.24
CA PHE A 70 5.98 13.06 24.60
C PHE A 70 6.42 12.21 25.78
N ASN A 71 7.55 11.52 25.63
CA ASN A 71 8.15 10.78 26.71
C ASN A 71 9.44 11.49 27.15
N TRP A 72 9.39 12.07 28.35
CA TRP A 72 10.46 12.88 28.92
C TRP A 72 11.49 12.07 29.73
N SER A 73 11.28 10.76 29.91
CA SER A 73 12.26 9.93 30.63
C SER A 73 13.42 9.52 29.72
N TYR A 74 13.19 9.46 28.40
CA TYR A 74 14.18 9.01 27.42
C TYR A 74 14.72 7.60 27.67
N ASP A 75 13.97 6.79 28.40
CA ASP A 75 14.36 5.42 28.73
C ASP A 75 14.38 4.53 27.48
N HIS A 76 15.27 3.53 27.51
CA HIS A 76 15.42 2.49 26.49
C HIS A 76 15.01 1.13 27.08
N ASP A 77 13.71 0.91 27.20
CA ASP A 77 13.11 -0.28 27.80
C ASP A 77 12.80 -1.40 26.78
N GLN A 78 13.05 -1.17 25.49
CA GLN A 78 12.78 -2.11 24.40
C GLN A 78 14.06 -2.48 23.62
N PRO A 79 14.92 -3.36 24.17
CA PRO A 79 16.24 -3.68 23.59
C PRO A 79 16.17 -4.29 22.18
N GLU A 80 15.12 -5.06 21.87
CA GLU A 80 14.92 -5.62 20.53
C GLU A 80 14.65 -4.50 19.49
N MET A 81 13.89 -3.48 19.89
CA MET A 81 13.56 -2.34 19.04
C MET A 81 14.75 -1.40 18.86
N GLN A 82 15.55 -1.21 19.91
CA GLN A 82 16.82 -0.51 19.82
C GLN A 82 17.78 -1.20 18.83
N ALA A 83 17.90 -2.53 18.91
CA ALA A 83 18.71 -3.29 17.96
C ALA A 83 18.19 -3.16 16.52
N LEU A 84 16.87 -3.12 16.33
CA LEU A 84 16.26 -2.88 15.03
C LEU A 84 16.56 -1.47 14.51
N TYR A 85 16.50 -0.46 15.37
CA TYR A 85 16.86 0.92 15.04
C TYR A 85 18.33 1.07 14.62
N GLU A 86 19.26 0.45 15.36
CA GLU A 86 20.69 0.47 14.99
C GLU A 86 20.93 -0.17 13.61
N ARG A 87 20.25 -1.28 13.31
CA ARG A 87 20.30 -1.92 11.98
C ARG A 87 19.74 -1.00 10.90
N ALA A 88 18.59 -0.37 11.14
CA ALA A 88 17.96 0.54 10.17
C ALA A 88 18.85 1.74 9.84
N LYS A 89 19.51 2.34 10.85
CA LYS A 89 20.48 3.43 10.63
C LYS A 89 21.67 2.99 9.77
N GLN A 90 22.22 1.80 10.03
CA GLN A 90 23.36 1.28 9.28
C GLN A 90 23.00 0.86 7.85
N ALA A 91 21.75 0.44 7.64
CA ALA A 91 21.24 -0.02 6.35
C ALA A 91 20.67 1.09 5.45
N GLN A 92 20.81 2.37 5.85
CA GLN A 92 20.36 3.49 5.04
C GLN A 92 21.02 3.49 3.65
N TRP A 93 20.23 3.79 2.62
CA TRP A 93 20.68 3.87 1.24
C TRP A 93 20.12 5.13 0.57
N ASN A 94 20.83 5.65 -0.44
CA ASN A 94 20.41 6.86 -1.14
C ASN A 94 19.72 6.49 -2.46
N GLY A 95 18.48 6.94 -2.65
CA GLY A 95 17.71 6.76 -3.88
C GLY A 95 18.45 7.17 -5.15
N SER A 96 19.27 8.22 -5.06
CA SER A 96 20.08 8.72 -6.16
C SER A 96 21.22 7.79 -6.58
N ASN A 97 21.62 6.83 -5.74
CA ASN A 97 22.71 5.90 -6.04
C ASN A 97 22.27 4.68 -6.86
N LEU A 98 20.97 4.46 -7.05
CA LEU A 98 20.46 3.47 -7.99
C LEU A 98 20.99 3.77 -9.42
N PRO A 99 21.15 2.76 -10.30
CA PRO A 99 21.73 2.95 -11.63
C PRO A 99 20.73 3.60 -12.61
N TRP A 100 20.37 4.86 -12.36
CA TRP A 100 19.40 5.63 -13.14
C TRP A 100 19.83 5.88 -14.60
N SER A 101 21.11 5.69 -14.94
CA SER A 101 21.59 5.70 -16.32
C SER A 101 21.14 4.50 -17.14
N THR A 102 20.60 3.45 -16.50
CA THR A 102 20.02 2.28 -17.17
C THR A 102 18.92 2.71 -18.14
N SER A 103 19.05 2.28 -19.40
CA SER A 103 18.03 2.50 -20.44
C SER A 103 16.91 1.49 -20.23
N VAL A 104 15.69 1.99 -20.00
CA VAL A 104 14.51 1.16 -19.81
C VAL A 104 13.58 1.37 -20.99
N ASP A 105 13.29 0.30 -21.73
CA ASP A 105 12.24 0.28 -22.74
C ASP A 105 11.06 -0.55 -22.19
N PRO A 106 9.96 0.10 -21.77
CA PRO A 106 8.80 -0.60 -21.22
C PRO A 106 8.11 -1.57 -22.19
N LEU A 107 8.41 -1.49 -23.49
CA LEU A 107 7.86 -2.35 -24.54
C LEU A 107 8.80 -3.49 -24.94
N ASN A 108 10.00 -3.58 -24.35
CA ASN A 108 10.95 -4.64 -24.64
C ASN A 108 10.46 -6.00 -24.09
N PRO A 109 10.18 -7.00 -24.94
CA PRO A 109 9.70 -8.31 -24.50
C PRO A 109 10.77 -9.17 -23.81
N GLU A 110 12.06 -8.85 -23.98
CA GLU A 110 13.17 -9.57 -23.36
C GLU A 110 13.41 -9.13 -21.90
N LEU A 111 13.03 -7.89 -21.58
CA LEU A 111 13.17 -7.29 -20.25
C LEU A 111 11.82 -6.75 -19.75
N PRO A 112 10.79 -7.59 -19.60
CA PRO A 112 9.47 -7.13 -19.22
C PRO A 112 9.46 -6.57 -17.78
N LEU A 113 8.73 -5.46 -17.61
CA LEU A 113 8.52 -4.81 -16.31
C LEU A 113 7.63 -5.62 -15.36
N ALA A 114 6.72 -6.41 -15.92
CA ALA A 114 5.74 -7.22 -15.19
C ALA A 114 5.58 -8.59 -15.88
N PRO A 115 5.10 -9.62 -15.17
CA PRO A 115 4.91 -10.95 -15.74
C PRO A 115 4.04 -10.92 -17.01
N LEU A 116 4.51 -11.59 -18.05
CA LEU A 116 3.84 -11.63 -19.35
C LEU A 116 2.60 -12.54 -19.37
N ASP A 117 2.47 -13.40 -18.36
CA ASP A 117 1.44 -14.42 -18.14
C ASP A 117 0.42 -14.04 -17.07
N LEU A 118 0.48 -12.80 -16.53
CA LEU A 118 -0.55 -12.32 -15.59
C LEU A 118 -1.96 -12.30 -16.22
N LEU A 119 -2.03 -12.22 -17.55
CA LEU A 119 -3.27 -12.27 -18.31
C LEU A 119 -3.43 -13.64 -18.93
N ASP A 120 -4.56 -14.28 -18.64
CA ASP A 120 -5.01 -15.46 -19.35
C ASP A 120 -5.42 -15.07 -20.78
N LEU A 121 -4.49 -15.27 -21.71
CA LEU A 121 -4.69 -14.99 -23.14
C LEU A 121 -5.74 -15.92 -23.77
N ASP A 122 -5.94 -17.12 -23.22
CA ASP A 122 -6.99 -18.03 -23.70
C ASP A 122 -8.36 -17.55 -23.27
N ALA A 123 -8.50 -17.10 -22.01
CA ALA A 123 -9.71 -16.44 -21.55
C ALA A 123 -10.01 -15.17 -22.36
N ALA A 124 -9.00 -14.33 -22.62
CA ALA A 124 -9.17 -13.13 -23.46
C ALA A 124 -9.65 -13.48 -24.89
N ARG A 125 -9.03 -14.50 -25.52
CA ARG A 125 -9.46 -14.99 -26.84
C ARG A 125 -10.89 -15.50 -26.83
N SER A 126 -11.32 -16.18 -25.76
CA SER A 126 -12.67 -16.75 -25.64
C SER A 126 -13.78 -15.69 -25.70
N VAL A 127 -13.48 -14.44 -25.33
CA VAL A 127 -14.41 -13.29 -25.38
C VAL A 127 -14.12 -12.34 -26.55
N GLY A 128 -13.30 -12.77 -27.52
CA GLY A 128 -13.01 -12.01 -28.74
C GLY A 128 -11.88 -10.98 -28.62
N ILE A 129 -11.16 -10.92 -27.49
CA ILE A 129 -10.02 -10.02 -27.29
C ILE A 129 -8.75 -10.66 -27.84
N HIS A 130 -8.12 -10.00 -28.81
CA HIS A 130 -6.89 -10.47 -29.45
C HIS A 130 -5.73 -9.53 -29.11
N LEU A 131 -4.82 -9.98 -28.24
CA LEU A 131 -3.60 -9.25 -27.88
C LEU A 131 -2.41 -9.83 -28.66
N ASN A 132 -2.18 -9.32 -29.87
CA ASN A 132 -1.05 -9.73 -30.71
C ASN A 132 0.25 -9.04 -30.24
N GLY A 133 1.43 -9.57 -30.61
CA GLY A 133 2.75 -9.21 -30.06
C GLY A 133 2.91 -7.77 -29.50
N PRO A 134 2.81 -6.71 -30.32
CA PRO A 134 2.91 -5.33 -29.84
C PRO A 134 1.82 -4.90 -28.85
N ASP A 135 0.60 -5.40 -29.02
CA ASP A 135 -0.55 -5.10 -28.16
C ASP A 135 -0.36 -5.74 -26.78
N ARG A 136 0.19 -6.96 -26.75
CA ARG A 136 0.56 -7.63 -25.51
C ARG A 136 1.56 -6.82 -24.70
N MET A 137 2.62 -6.30 -25.34
CA MET A 137 3.61 -5.47 -24.63
C MET A 137 3.05 -4.13 -24.18
N ARG A 138 2.16 -3.49 -24.94
CA ARG A 138 1.45 -2.28 -24.48
C ARG A 138 0.56 -2.56 -23.27
N MET A 139 -0.06 -3.73 -23.20
CA MET A 139 -0.84 -4.15 -22.05
C MET A 139 0.04 -4.39 -20.83
N VAL A 140 1.15 -5.12 -20.97
CA VAL A 140 2.14 -5.36 -19.91
C VAL A 140 2.70 -4.04 -19.38
N HIS A 141 3.07 -3.12 -20.25
CA HIS A 141 3.50 -1.76 -19.88
C HIS A 141 2.44 -1.02 -19.07
N SER A 142 1.18 -1.08 -19.51
CA SER A 142 0.07 -0.38 -18.85
C SER A 142 -0.22 -0.99 -17.47
N MET A 143 -0.15 -2.31 -17.36
CA MET A 143 -0.32 -3.06 -16.12
C MET A 143 0.82 -2.80 -15.13
N ALA A 144 2.07 -2.84 -15.60
CA ALA A 144 3.25 -2.51 -14.78
C ALA A 144 3.15 -1.07 -14.27
N GLY A 145 2.83 -0.11 -15.15
CA GLY A 145 2.63 1.29 -14.76
C GLY A 145 1.49 1.45 -13.76
N TRP A 146 0.39 0.69 -13.90
CA TRP A 146 -0.70 0.70 -12.93
C TRP A 146 -0.25 0.17 -11.57
N MET A 147 0.40 -1.01 -11.52
CA MET A 147 0.91 -1.61 -10.28
C MET A 147 1.88 -0.67 -9.57
N LEU A 148 2.90 -0.17 -10.29
CA LEU A 148 3.90 0.75 -9.74
C LEU A 148 3.27 2.07 -9.26
N SER A 149 2.22 2.55 -9.92
CA SER A 149 1.46 3.70 -9.42
C SER A 149 0.76 3.38 -8.11
N GLN A 150 0.16 2.20 -7.96
CA GLN A 150 -0.46 1.80 -6.70
C GLN A 150 0.57 1.62 -5.58
N PHE A 151 1.77 1.14 -5.91
CA PHE A 151 2.89 1.10 -4.97
C PHE A 151 3.21 2.52 -4.50
N LEU A 152 3.50 3.45 -5.42
CA LEU A 152 3.74 4.86 -5.09
C LEU A 152 2.66 5.47 -4.17
N HIS A 153 1.38 5.25 -4.47
CA HIS A 153 0.29 5.77 -3.64
C HIS A 153 0.23 5.11 -2.26
N GLY A 154 0.54 3.80 -2.19
CA GLY A 154 0.70 3.06 -0.95
C GLY A 154 1.82 3.63 -0.09
N GLU A 155 3.01 3.83 -0.67
CA GLU A 155 4.18 4.42 -0.01
C GLU A 155 3.89 5.83 0.52
N GLN A 156 3.12 6.63 -0.23
CA GLN A 156 2.70 7.95 0.27
C GLN A 156 1.76 7.82 1.47
N GLY A 157 0.86 6.84 1.46
CA GLY A 157 0.04 6.51 2.62
C GLY A 157 0.90 6.06 3.81
N ALA A 158 1.87 5.19 3.57
CA ALA A 158 2.83 4.68 4.56
C ALA A 158 3.65 5.80 5.19
N LEU A 159 4.13 6.75 4.37
CA LEU A 159 4.85 7.94 4.83
C LEU A 159 4.03 8.73 5.85
N MET A 160 2.76 9.00 5.54
CA MET A 160 1.91 9.77 6.43
C MET A 160 1.51 8.96 7.67
N ALA A 161 1.25 7.67 7.52
CA ALA A 161 0.88 6.79 8.62
C ALA A 161 2.04 6.55 9.59
N SER A 162 3.27 6.33 9.10
CA SER A 162 4.48 6.18 9.91
C SER A 162 4.78 7.45 10.71
N ALA A 163 4.52 8.64 10.15
CA ALA A 163 4.62 9.89 10.88
C ALA A 163 3.62 9.95 12.05
N GLN A 164 2.35 9.61 11.82
CA GLN A 164 1.35 9.56 12.89
C GLN A 164 1.67 8.49 13.94
N VAL A 165 2.15 7.32 13.52
CA VAL A 165 2.58 6.25 14.43
C VAL A 165 3.75 6.72 15.31
N THR A 166 4.70 7.46 14.76
CA THR A 166 5.83 8.04 15.50
C THR A 166 5.36 9.05 16.55
N GLU A 167 4.35 9.87 16.22
CA GLU A 167 3.71 10.78 17.18
C GLU A 167 2.97 10.02 18.29
N ALA A 168 2.23 8.97 17.92
CA ALA A 168 1.26 8.31 18.79
C ALA A 168 1.86 7.20 19.68
N VAL A 169 3.02 6.62 19.34
CA VAL A 169 3.64 5.56 20.16
C VAL A 169 4.13 6.12 21.51
N PRO A 170 3.87 5.46 22.67
CA PRO A 170 4.16 6.05 23.98
C PRO A 170 5.61 5.87 24.48
N PHE A 171 6.34 4.89 23.94
CA PHE A 171 7.73 4.56 24.35
C PHE A 171 8.76 5.10 23.35
N MET A 172 9.95 5.48 23.85
CA MET A 172 10.95 6.23 23.06
C MET A 172 11.62 5.38 21.98
N ASP A 173 11.90 4.11 22.25
CA ASP A 173 12.48 3.21 21.23
C ASP A 173 11.58 3.07 19.99
N GLY A 174 10.26 3.15 20.19
CA GLY A 174 9.28 3.16 19.11
C GLY A 174 9.37 4.42 18.27
N LYS A 175 9.56 5.57 18.91
CA LYS A 175 9.76 6.84 18.20
C LYS A 175 11.04 6.85 17.38
N TYR A 176 12.13 6.31 17.93
CA TYR A 176 13.40 6.23 17.21
C TYR A 176 13.30 5.35 15.97
N TYR A 177 12.70 4.16 16.09
CA TYR A 177 12.49 3.32 14.93
C TYR A 177 11.47 3.92 13.94
N GLY A 178 10.33 4.43 14.43
CA GLY A 178 9.32 5.08 13.60
C GLY A 178 9.90 6.23 12.76
N ALA A 179 10.82 7.02 13.32
CA ALA A 179 11.53 8.06 12.57
C ALA A 179 12.38 7.52 11.41
N THR A 180 12.98 6.33 11.55
CA THR A 180 13.67 5.69 10.42
C THR A 180 12.69 5.25 9.35
N GLN A 181 11.54 4.71 9.73
CA GLN A 181 10.50 4.32 8.78
C GLN A 181 9.98 5.52 8.00
N VAL A 182 9.70 6.66 8.66
CA VAL A 182 9.28 7.90 7.97
C VAL A 182 10.26 8.30 6.86
N MET A 183 11.57 8.17 7.12
CA MET A 183 12.58 8.45 6.10
C MET A 183 12.61 7.38 5.00
N ASP A 184 12.44 6.11 5.35
CA ASP A 184 12.37 4.99 4.42
C ASP A 184 11.18 5.20 3.44
N GLU A 185 9.98 5.48 3.94
CA GLU A 185 8.80 5.71 3.07
C GLU A 185 8.91 6.97 2.20
N ALA A 186 9.52 8.04 2.71
CA ALA A 186 9.76 9.25 1.92
C ALA A 186 10.63 8.94 0.70
N ARG A 187 11.62 8.09 0.88
CA ARG A 187 12.53 7.63 -0.17
C ARG A 187 11.87 6.61 -1.09
N HIS A 188 10.97 5.76 -0.59
CA HIS A 188 10.17 4.87 -1.44
C HIS A 188 9.30 5.70 -2.41
N VAL A 189 8.61 6.72 -1.90
CA VAL A 189 7.86 7.68 -2.73
C VAL A 189 8.76 8.32 -3.77
N GLU A 190 9.95 8.81 -3.38
CA GLU A 190 10.93 9.40 -4.29
C GLU A 190 11.29 8.46 -5.45
N VAL A 191 11.74 7.24 -5.14
CA VAL A 191 12.27 6.32 -6.17
C VAL A 191 11.17 5.76 -7.06
N PHE A 192 9.98 5.43 -6.52
CA PHE A 192 8.86 4.97 -7.35
C PHE A 192 8.35 6.09 -8.26
N HIS A 193 8.21 7.31 -7.73
CA HIS A 193 7.80 8.46 -8.53
C HIS A 193 8.79 8.74 -9.66
N ARG A 194 10.09 8.69 -9.36
CA ARG A 194 11.15 8.87 -10.36
C ARG A 194 11.13 7.77 -11.42
N TYR A 195 11.00 6.51 -11.02
CA TYR A 195 10.92 5.38 -11.95
C TYR A 195 9.69 5.49 -12.88
N LEU A 196 8.52 5.82 -12.33
CA LEU A 196 7.31 6.05 -13.10
C LEU A 196 7.47 7.19 -14.11
N SER A 197 8.11 8.29 -13.71
CA SER A 197 8.25 9.49 -14.53
C SER A 197 9.32 9.35 -15.62
N GLU A 198 10.50 8.84 -15.26
CA GLU A 198 11.67 8.78 -16.16
C GLU A 198 11.72 7.51 -17.02
N LYS A 199 11.19 6.38 -16.52
CA LYS A 199 11.38 5.06 -17.14
C LYS A 199 10.08 4.50 -17.71
N VAL A 200 8.99 4.56 -16.94
CA VAL A 200 7.69 4.02 -17.37
C VAL A 200 6.94 5.01 -18.27
N GLY A 201 7.00 6.31 -17.96
CA GLY A 201 6.29 7.36 -18.70
C GLY A 201 4.76 7.29 -18.57
N LYS A 202 4.23 6.59 -17.55
CA LYS A 202 2.80 6.48 -17.25
C LYS A 202 2.58 6.46 -15.75
N MET A 203 1.62 7.25 -15.28
CA MET A 203 1.16 7.25 -13.90
C MET A 203 -0.36 7.16 -13.86
N TYR A 204 -0.88 6.28 -13.02
CA TYR A 204 -2.31 6.08 -12.82
C TYR A 204 -2.74 6.67 -11.48
N GLN A 205 -4.01 7.06 -11.39
CA GLN A 205 -4.60 7.52 -10.14
C GLN A 205 -4.66 6.38 -9.11
N VAL A 206 -4.78 6.76 -7.84
CA VAL A 206 -4.98 5.82 -6.74
C VAL A 206 -6.23 4.98 -6.96
N ASN A 207 -6.13 3.70 -6.67
CA ASN A 207 -7.24 2.77 -6.64
C ASN A 207 -8.20 3.16 -5.50
N ASP A 208 -9.50 3.05 -5.73
CA ASP A 208 -10.49 3.51 -4.74
C ASP A 208 -10.44 2.67 -3.45
N ASN A 209 -10.18 1.35 -3.54
CA ASN A 209 -10.04 0.50 -2.37
C ASN A 209 -8.78 0.84 -1.56
N LEU A 210 -7.66 1.10 -2.25
CA LEU A 210 -6.43 1.57 -1.59
C LEU A 210 -6.69 2.91 -0.87
N PHE A 211 -7.38 3.84 -1.52
CA PHE A 211 -7.78 5.09 -0.89
C PHE A 211 -8.64 4.87 0.35
N VAL A 212 -9.62 3.96 0.31
CA VAL A 212 -10.47 3.64 1.48
C VAL A 212 -9.63 3.14 2.65
N ILE A 213 -8.67 2.25 2.40
CA ILE A 213 -7.79 1.71 3.43
C ILE A 213 -6.94 2.83 4.05
N ILE A 214 -6.27 3.63 3.23
CA ILE A 214 -5.45 4.76 3.70
C ILE A 214 -6.32 5.75 4.49
N ASP A 215 -7.48 6.14 3.97
CA ASP A 215 -8.36 7.11 4.63
C ASP A 215 -8.87 6.59 5.99
N ALA A 216 -9.22 5.31 6.08
CA ALA A 216 -9.66 4.70 7.33
C ALA A 216 -8.54 4.67 8.38
N LEU A 217 -7.31 4.33 7.98
CA LEU A 217 -6.15 4.31 8.87
C LEU A 217 -5.76 5.70 9.35
N MET A 218 -5.72 6.68 8.43
CA MET A 218 -5.31 8.04 8.73
C MET A 218 -6.30 8.77 9.64
N THR A 219 -7.58 8.40 9.59
CA THR A 219 -8.65 9.06 10.37
C THR A 219 -9.01 8.35 11.67
N ASP A 220 -8.58 7.10 11.91
CA ASP A 220 -8.75 6.45 13.23
C ASP A 220 -7.93 7.22 14.29
N SER A 221 -8.42 7.33 15.52
CA SER A 221 -7.71 8.04 16.59
C SER A 221 -6.80 7.13 17.41
N ARG A 222 -7.00 5.82 17.34
CA ARG A 222 -6.34 4.84 18.22
C ARG A 222 -4.99 4.42 17.65
N TRP A 223 -3.94 4.64 18.44
CA TRP A 223 -2.57 4.37 18.02
C TRP A 223 -2.33 2.88 17.69
N ASP A 224 -2.94 1.96 18.45
CA ASP A 224 -2.78 0.52 18.31
C ASP A 224 -3.43 -0.02 17.03
N ILE A 225 -4.60 0.53 16.65
CA ILE A 225 -5.26 0.23 15.38
C ILE A 225 -4.50 0.82 14.20
N LYS A 226 -3.97 2.05 14.32
CA LYS A 226 -3.06 2.60 13.30
C LYS A 226 -1.85 1.69 13.11
N PHE A 227 -1.25 1.24 14.21
CA PHE A 227 -0.09 0.37 14.18
C PHE A 227 -0.39 -0.99 13.55
N LEU A 228 -1.47 -1.65 13.98
CA LEU A 228 -1.91 -2.93 13.41
C LEU A 228 -2.24 -2.80 11.92
N GLY A 229 -3.04 -1.79 11.57
CA GLY A 229 -3.49 -1.59 10.21
C GLY A 229 -2.35 -1.22 9.27
N MET A 230 -1.44 -0.33 9.68
CA MET A 230 -0.29 0.04 8.86
C MET A 230 0.75 -1.10 8.86
N GLN A 231 1.36 -1.39 10.02
CA GLN A 231 2.58 -2.19 10.12
C GLN A 231 2.39 -3.68 9.88
N ILE A 232 1.18 -4.22 10.11
CA ILE A 232 0.90 -5.65 9.92
C ILE A 232 0.07 -5.89 8.66
N MET A 233 -1.00 -5.12 8.45
CA MET A 233 -1.89 -5.36 7.31
C MET A 233 -1.36 -4.72 6.02
N VAL A 234 -1.05 -3.42 6.03
CA VAL A 234 -0.59 -2.73 4.81
C VAL A 234 0.83 -3.16 4.44
N GLU A 235 1.80 -3.08 5.36
CA GLU A 235 3.19 -3.47 5.04
C GLU A 235 3.31 -4.96 4.71
N GLY A 236 2.55 -5.82 5.39
CA GLY A 236 2.55 -7.25 5.09
C GLY A 236 2.05 -7.56 3.67
N LEU A 237 1.01 -6.84 3.22
CA LEU A 237 0.51 -6.94 1.84
C LEU A 237 1.50 -6.31 0.84
N ALA A 238 2.09 -5.17 1.19
CA ALA A 238 3.08 -4.47 0.37
C ALA A 238 4.31 -5.36 0.11
N LEU A 239 4.87 -5.97 1.17
CA LEU A 239 5.99 -6.92 1.07
C LEU A 239 5.67 -8.09 0.12
N GLY A 240 4.46 -8.63 0.18
CA GLY A 240 4.00 -9.66 -0.75
C GLY A 240 3.91 -9.16 -2.20
N ALA A 241 3.37 -7.96 -2.41
CA ALA A 241 3.21 -7.38 -3.74
C ALA A 241 4.56 -6.95 -4.38
N PHE A 242 5.46 -6.35 -3.61
CA PHE A 242 6.81 -6.03 -4.05
C PHE A 242 7.61 -7.31 -4.33
N GLY A 243 7.51 -8.30 -3.43
CA GLY A 243 8.13 -9.60 -3.60
C GLY A 243 7.66 -10.31 -4.87
N PHE A 244 6.36 -10.25 -5.16
CA PHE A 244 5.80 -10.73 -6.42
C PHE A 244 6.47 -10.03 -7.61
N LEU A 245 6.41 -8.69 -7.69
CA LEU A 245 6.98 -7.98 -8.83
C LEU A 245 8.49 -8.22 -9.00
N TYR A 246 9.23 -8.28 -7.88
CA TYR A 246 10.67 -8.55 -7.85
C TYR A 246 11.03 -9.92 -8.43
N GLN A 247 10.22 -10.94 -8.13
CA GLN A 247 10.45 -12.29 -8.63
C GLN A 247 10.31 -12.36 -10.16
N TYR A 248 9.33 -11.65 -10.72
CA TYR A 248 8.98 -11.77 -12.14
C TYR A 248 9.66 -10.74 -13.04
N THR A 249 9.92 -9.53 -12.54
CA THR A 249 10.57 -8.50 -13.35
C THR A 249 11.97 -8.94 -13.80
N GLN A 250 12.27 -8.68 -15.07
CA GLN A 250 13.59 -8.88 -15.65
C GLN A 250 14.32 -7.55 -15.84
N GLU A 251 13.66 -6.41 -15.58
CA GLU A 251 14.27 -5.10 -15.76
C GLU A 251 15.25 -4.82 -14.61
N PRO A 252 16.57 -4.65 -14.89
CA PRO A 252 17.59 -4.58 -13.84
C PRO A 252 17.41 -3.44 -12.84
N LEU A 253 17.07 -2.23 -13.30
CA LEU A 253 16.93 -1.08 -12.40
C LEU A 253 15.74 -1.26 -11.46
N LEU A 254 14.60 -1.73 -11.96
CA LEU A 254 13.42 -2.02 -11.16
C LEU A 254 13.69 -3.11 -10.14
N LYS A 255 14.42 -4.15 -10.55
CA LYS A 255 14.79 -5.25 -9.66
C LYS A 255 15.67 -4.78 -8.50
N GLU A 256 16.64 -3.91 -8.79
CA GLU A 256 17.49 -3.32 -7.76
C GLU A 256 16.71 -2.38 -6.83
N LEU A 257 15.84 -1.52 -7.39
CA LEU A 257 14.95 -0.66 -6.61
C LEU A 257 14.08 -1.48 -5.65
N LEU A 258 13.37 -2.49 -6.16
CA LEU A 258 12.50 -3.34 -5.35
C LEU A 258 13.28 -4.11 -4.27
N LYS A 259 14.51 -4.54 -4.55
CA LYS A 259 15.36 -5.20 -3.55
C LYS A 259 15.60 -4.32 -2.34
N TYR A 260 15.89 -3.04 -2.55
CA TYR A 260 16.12 -2.09 -1.47
C TYR A 260 14.84 -1.81 -0.68
N VAL A 261 13.73 -1.55 -1.36
CA VAL A 261 12.41 -1.35 -0.72
C VAL A 261 12.01 -2.57 0.12
N ILE A 262 12.11 -3.78 -0.42
CA ILE A 262 11.77 -5.03 0.29
C ILE A 262 12.62 -5.23 1.56
N GLN A 263 13.89 -4.80 1.55
CA GLN A 263 14.76 -4.87 2.74
C GLN A 263 14.30 -3.92 3.84
N ASP A 264 13.73 -2.77 3.47
CA ASP A 264 13.19 -1.78 4.39
C ASP A 264 11.85 -2.30 4.96
N GLU A 265 10.95 -2.77 4.09
CA GLU A 265 9.65 -3.36 4.49
C GLU A 265 9.75 -4.54 5.44
N ALA A 266 10.74 -5.42 5.24
CA ALA A 266 10.95 -6.54 6.16
C ALA A 266 11.24 -6.06 7.60
N ARG A 267 11.88 -4.89 7.76
CA ARG A 267 12.11 -4.29 9.07
C ARG A 267 10.85 -3.60 9.60
N HIS A 268 10.08 -2.92 8.75
CA HIS A 268 8.80 -2.29 9.12
C HIS A 268 7.83 -3.31 9.71
N VAL A 269 7.67 -4.47 9.05
CA VAL A 269 6.85 -5.57 9.57
C VAL A 269 7.38 -6.07 10.92
N HIS A 270 8.70 -6.21 11.08
CA HIS A 270 9.29 -6.63 12.36
C HIS A 270 9.03 -5.62 13.48
N TYR A 271 9.08 -4.32 13.16
CA TYR A 271 8.71 -3.25 14.08
C TYR A 271 7.24 -3.34 14.51
N GLY A 272 6.33 -3.56 13.56
CA GLY A 272 4.93 -3.90 13.81
C GLY A 272 4.75 -4.99 14.86
N VAL A 273 5.44 -6.12 14.64
CA VAL A 273 5.38 -7.29 15.53
C VAL A 273 5.91 -6.96 16.93
N LEU A 274 7.06 -6.29 17.04
CA LEU A 274 7.66 -5.95 18.34
C LEU A 274 6.76 -5.01 19.15
N ALA A 275 6.26 -3.94 18.53
CA ALA A 275 5.45 -2.94 19.22
C ALA A 275 4.08 -3.49 19.66
N LEU A 276 3.47 -4.37 18.86
CA LEU A 276 2.17 -4.95 19.17
C LEU A 276 2.25 -6.14 20.12
N ARG A 277 3.39 -6.84 20.20
CA ARG A 277 3.56 -8.02 21.06
C ARG A 277 3.18 -7.70 22.51
N ASP A 278 3.73 -6.63 23.05
CA ASP A 278 3.52 -6.27 24.46
C ASP A 278 2.11 -5.72 24.69
N HIS A 279 1.58 -4.93 23.75
CA HIS A 279 0.19 -4.42 23.82
C HIS A 279 -0.84 -5.56 23.79
N VAL A 280 -0.71 -6.49 22.85
CA VAL A 280 -1.62 -7.63 22.71
C VAL A 280 -1.52 -8.56 23.93
N THR A 281 -0.32 -8.79 24.46
CA THR A 281 -0.15 -9.74 25.57
C THR A 281 -0.50 -9.17 26.93
N GLN A 282 -0.30 -7.86 27.15
CA GLN A 282 -0.40 -7.22 28.48
C GLN A 282 -1.58 -6.26 28.63
N VAL A 283 -2.05 -5.63 27.55
CA VAL A 283 -3.04 -4.53 27.62
C VAL A 283 -4.43 -4.99 27.16
N LEU A 284 -4.53 -5.80 26.12
CA LEU A 284 -5.83 -6.24 25.58
C LEU A 284 -6.54 -7.25 26.51
N THR A 285 -7.85 -7.06 26.68
CA THR A 285 -8.68 -8.01 27.43
C THR A 285 -8.77 -9.36 26.69
N PRO A 286 -9.13 -10.47 27.37
CA PRO A 286 -9.31 -11.78 26.70
C PRO A 286 -10.37 -11.81 25.60
N ARG A 287 -11.23 -10.79 25.50
CA ARG A 287 -12.23 -10.64 24.43
C ARG A 287 -11.71 -9.82 23.24
N GLU A 288 -10.66 -9.04 23.46
CA GLU A 288 -10.01 -8.18 22.45
C GLU A 288 -8.77 -8.83 21.83
N ARG A 289 -8.16 -9.81 22.52
CA ARG A 289 -7.20 -10.77 21.96
C ARG A 289 -7.89 -11.80 21.08
#